data_AF-A0A9X9ABQ5-F1
#
_entry.id   AF-A0A9X9ABQ5-F1
#
_cell.length_a   1.000
_cell.length_b   1.000
_cell.length_c   1.000
_cell.angle_alpha   90.00
_cell.angle_beta   90.00
_cell.angle_gamma   90.00
#
_symmetry.space_group_name_H-M   'P 1'
#
loop_
_entity.id
_entity.type
_entity.pdbx_description
1 polymer ?
#
loop_
_entity_poly.entity_id
_entity_poly.type
_entity_poly.pdbx_seq_one_letter_code
_entity_poly.pdbx_strand_id
1 'polypeptide(L)'
;DYMVLLQKANHKGGLTEAEEKVWANIVETDMSAKKYRKTFRHAGQKNGYTPWTVTKAVYAMDKRGNCTEIVFLANNLNEDDSAEIRKHLANLHFQVLQSDKYDATFIK
;
A
#
# COMPACT_ATOMS: atom_id res chain seq x y z
N ASP A 1 -14.86 -0.22 -3.77
CA ASP A 1 -14.27 -1.47 -4.30
C ASP A 1 -12.81 -1.67 -3.92
N TYR A 2 -11.88 -0.80 -4.36
CA TYR A 2 -10.45 -0.94 -4.02
C TYR A 2 -10.17 -1.05 -2.51
N MET A 3 -10.81 -0.21 -1.69
CA MET A 3 -10.61 -0.25 -0.24
C MET A 3 -11.01 -1.60 0.37
N VAL A 4 -12.16 -2.16 -0.06
CA VAL A 4 -12.63 -3.47 0.40
C VAL A 4 -11.67 -4.59 -0.01
N LEU A 5 -11.13 -4.52 -1.24
CA LEU A 5 -10.12 -5.48 -1.71
C LEU A 5 -8.84 -5.39 -0.87
N LEU A 6 -8.35 -4.17 -0.60
CA LEU A 6 -7.16 -3.97 0.22
C LEU A 6 -7.35 -4.46 1.65
N GLN A 7 -8.52 -4.24 2.24
CA GLN A 7 -8.84 -4.79 3.57
C GLN A 7 -8.81 -6.33 3.55
N LYS A 8 -9.44 -6.97 2.56
CA LYS A 8 -9.38 -8.44 2.43
C LYS A 8 -7.95 -8.95 2.28
N ALA A 9 -7.15 -8.28 1.44
CA ALA A 9 -5.75 -8.62 1.24
C ALA A 9 -4.92 -8.44 2.53
N ASN A 10 -5.09 -7.33 3.23
CA ASN A 10 -4.29 -7.03 4.42
C ASN A 10 -4.62 -7.95 5.60
N HIS A 11 -5.90 -8.31 5.73
CA HIS A 11 -6.37 -9.23 6.76
C HIS A 11 -6.28 -10.71 6.32
N LYS A 12 -5.75 -10.99 5.11
CA LYS A 12 -5.64 -12.33 4.52
C LYS A 12 -6.95 -13.13 4.59
N GLY A 13 -8.07 -12.45 4.37
CA GLY A 13 -9.39 -13.04 4.48
C GLY A 13 -9.75 -13.85 3.25
N GLY A 14 -9.86 -15.18 3.40
CA GLY A 14 -10.47 -16.06 2.39
C GLY A 14 -9.56 -16.52 1.26
N LEU A 15 -8.23 -16.50 1.46
CA LEU A 15 -7.26 -17.13 0.55
C LEU A 15 -6.71 -18.43 1.17
N THR A 16 -6.46 -19.43 0.35
CA THR A 16 -5.65 -20.60 0.71
C THR A 16 -4.17 -20.22 0.79
N GLU A 17 -3.36 -21.04 1.46
CA GLU A 17 -1.91 -20.80 1.58
C GLU A 17 -1.20 -20.71 0.21
N ALA A 18 -1.65 -21.51 -0.77
CA ALA A 18 -1.12 -21.46 -2.13
C ALA A 18 -1.45 -20.14 -2.83
N GLU A 19 -2.68 -19.65 -2.66
CA GLU A 19 -3.12 -18.36 -3.22
C GLU A 19 -2.42 -17.19 -2.54
N GLU A 20 -2.24 -17.23 -1.22
CA GLU A 20 -1.47 -16.22 -0.49
C GLU A 20 -0.04 -16.12 -1.01
N LYS A 21 0.60 -17.26 -1.32
CA LYS A 21 1.97 -17.27 -1.86
C LYS A 21 2.04 -16.65 -3.25
N VAL A 22 1.08 -16.97 -4.12
CA VAL A 22 0.98 -16.35 -5.46
C VAL A 22 0.72 -14.86 -5.33
N TRP A 23 -0.20 -14.47 -4.45
CA TRP A 23 -0.53 -13.08 -4.18
C TRP A 23 0.68 -12.29 -3.70
N ALA A 24 1.38 -12.78 -2.67
CA ALA A 24 2.58 -12.13 -2.12
C ALA A 24 3.66 -11.93 -3.18
N ASN A 25 3.86 -12.89 -4.08
CA ASN A 25 4.83 -12.78 -5.17
C ASN A 25 4.49 -11.67 -6.18
N ILE A 26 3.21 -11.32 -6.33
CA ILE A 26 2.74 -10.32 -7.30
C ILE A 26 2.71 -8.93 -6.68
N VAL A 27 2.14 -8.79 -5.48
CA VAL A 27 1.86 -7.46 -4.90
C VAL A 27 2.77 -7.08 -3.73
N GLU A 28 3.42 -8.04 -3.06
CA GLU A 28 4.29 -7.79 -1.89
C GLU A 28 5.78 -7.80 -2.26
N THR A 29 6.11 -7.41 -3.49
CA THR A 29 7.50 -7.48 -4.02
C THR A 29 8.51 -6.70 -3.17
N ASP A 30 8.07 -5.60 -2.52
CA ASP A 30 8.89 -4.85 -1.58
C ASP A 30 9.36 -5.71 -0.40
N MET A 31 8.58 -6.69 0.04
CA MET A 31 8.96 -7.58 1.14
C MET A 31 10.21 -8.41 0.87
N SER A 32 10.73 -8.42 -0.37
CA SER A 32 12.07 -8.93 -0.72
C SER A 32 13.23 -8.14 -0.09
N ALA A 33 13.02 -6.88 0.28
CA ALA A 33 14.04 -6.05 0.94
C ALA A 33 14.02 -6.25 2.47
N LYS A 34 15.21 -6.41 3.07
CA LYS A 34 15.38 -6.65 4.53
C LYS A 34 14.78 -5.52 5.38
N LYS A 35 14.81 -4.27 4.90
CA LYS A 35 14.27 -3.11 5.62
C LYS A 35 12.77 -3.23 5.88
N TYR A 36 11.99 -3.67 4.90
CA TYR A 36 10.54 -3.80 5.05
C TYR A 36 10.16 -5.02 5.91
N ARG A 37 10.91 -6.13 5.84
CA ARG A 37 10.71 -7.28 6.72
C ARG A 37 10.94 -7.01 8.21
N LYS A 38 11.78 -6.01 8.53
CA LYS A 38 11.99 -5.58 9.93
C LYS A 38 10.75 -4.87 10.48
N THR A 39 10.07 -4.07 9.66
CA THR A 39 8.95 -3.24 10.08
C THR A 39 7.59 -3.92 9.91
N PHE A 40 7.41 -4.68 8.83
CA PHE A 40 6.11 -5.21 8.42
C PHE A 40 6.08 -6.74 8.50
N ARG A 41 4.89 -7.29 8.81
CA ARG A 41 4.57 -8.71 8.61
C ARG A 41 4.42 -8.97 7.12
N HIS A 42 3.64 -8.11 6.45
CA HIS A 42 3.47 -8.05 5.01
C HIS A 42 3.14 -6.62 4.61
N ALA A 43 3.46 -6.28 3.37
CA ALA A 43 3.13 -5.00 2.77
C ALA A 43 3.08 -5.20 1.26
N GLY A 44 2.00 -4.73 0.63
CA GLY A 44 1.80 -4.90 -0.80
C GLY A 44 1.23 -3.67 -1.46
N GLN A 45 1.59 -3.46 -2.72
CA GLN A 45 1.10 -2.33 -3.50
C GLN A 45 0.86 -2.67 -4.96
N LYS A 46 -0.13 -2.00 -5.53
CA LYS A 46 -0.33 -1.90 -6.97
C LYS A 46 -0.51 -0.44 -7.35
N ASN A 47 0.38 0.01 -8.23
CA ASN A 47 0.32 1.34 -8.80
C ASN A 47 -0.04 1.24 -10.29
N GLY A 48 -0.60 2.32 -10.83
CA GLY A 48 -0.89 2.48 -12.24
C GLY A 48 -0.94 3.96 -12.59
N TYR A 49 -0.39 4.34 -13.74
CA TYR A 49 -0.42 5.72 -14.21
C TYR A 49 -0.54 5.77 -15.73
N THR A 50 -1.18 6.84 -16.19
CA THR A 50 -1.14 7.35 -17.56
C THR A 50 -0.86 8.86 -17.47
N PRO A 51 -0.69 9.59 -18.59
CA PRO A 51 -0.63 11.06 -18.54
C PRO A 51 -1.82 11.70 -17.82
N TRP A 52 -3.00 11.05 -17.84
CA TRP A 52 -4.26 11.63 -17.37
C TRP A 52 -4.79 11.03 -16.07
N THR A 53 -4.14 9.97 -15.58
CA THR A 53 -4.61 9.22 -14.41
C THR A 53 -3.43 8.77 -13.54
N VAL A 54 -3.61 8.85 -12.23
CA VAL A 54 -2.69 8.27 -11.25
C VAL A 54 -3.50 7.45 -10.25
N THR A 55 -3.07 6.21 -10.04
CA THR A 55 -3.67 5.27 -9.11
C THR A 55 -2.60 4.66 -8.21
N LYS A 56 -2.88 4.62 -6.91
CA LYS A 56 -2.07 3.95 -5.91
C LYS A 56 -2.98 3.20 -4.95
N ALA A 57 -2.76 1.90 -4.83
CA ALA A 57 -3.41 1.04 -3.87
C ALA A 57 -2.32 0.34 -3.07
N VAL A 58 -2.32 0.49 -1.75
CA VAL A 58 -1.30 -0.10 -0.87
C VAL A 58 -1.94 -0.55 0.43
N TYR A 59 -1.44 -1.67 0.94
CA TYR A 59 -1.79 -2.18 2.25
C TYR A 59 -0.52 -2.61 2.99
N ALA A 60 -0.55 -2.52 4.31
CA ALA A 60 0.52 -3.04 5.16
C ALA A 60 -0.02 -3.46 6.52
N MET A 61 0.62 -4.50 7.07
CA MET A 61 0.47 -4.88 8.47
C MET A 61 1.83 -4.80 9.16
N ASP A 62 1.93 -4.02 10.22
CA ASP A 62 3.15 -3.92 11.01
C ASP A 62 3.37 -5.17 11.90
N LYS A 63 4.52 -5.25 12.57
CA LYS A 63 4.80 -6.38 13.50
C LYS A 63 3.86 -6.40 14.73
N ARG A 64 3.24 -5.28 15.09
CA ARG A 64 2.31 -5.14 16.22
C ARG A 64 0.87 -5.53 15.83
N GLY A 65 0.60 -5.75 14.54
CA GLY A 65 -0.72 -6.09 14.01
C GLY A 65 -1.55 -4.89 13.56
N ASN A 66 -0.99 -3.68 13.57
CA ASN A 66 -1.68 -2.51 13.03
C ASN A 66 -1.78 -2.64 11.51
N CYS A 67 -2.97 -2.41 10.98
CA CYS A 67 -3.27 -2.45 9.55
C CYS A 67 -3.41 -1.04 9.00
N THR A 68 -2.99 -0.86 7.76
CA THR A 68 -3.17 0.39 7.03
C THR A 68 -3.44 0.09 5.59
N GLU A 69 -4.51 0.68 5.05
CA GLU A 69 -4.89 0.63 3.65
C GLU A 69 -4.98 2.05 3.11
N ILE A 70 -4.37 2.30 1.95
CA ILE A 70 -4.44 3.60 1.28
C ILE A 70 -4.84 3.38 -0.17
N VAL A 71 -5.86 4.11 -0.60
CA VAL A 71 -6.29 4.21 -1.99
C VAL A 71 -6.21 5.67 -2.41
N PHE A 72 -5.43 5.95 -3.43
CA PHE A 72 -5.39 7.23 -4.11
C PHE A 72 -5.78 7.03 -5.57
N LEU A 73 -6.77 7.80 -6.03
CA LEU A 73 -7.26 7.78 -7.40
C LEU A 73 -7.43 9.23 -7.87
N ALA A 74 -6.73 9.59 -8.94
CA ALA A 74 -6.89 10.87 -9.61
C ALA A 74 -7.07 10.65 -11.11
N ASN A 75 -7.96 11.43 -11.71
CA ASN A 75 -8.26 11.44 -13.13
C ASN A 75 -8.25 12.88 -13.67
N ASN A 76 -8.30 13.01 -15.00
CA ASN A 76 -8.27 14.29 -15.71
C ASN A 76 -7.04 15.15 -15.38
N LEU A 77 -5.90 14.49 -15.15
CA LEU A 77 -4.62 15.15 -14.97
C LEU A 77 -4.04 15.57 -16.32
N ASN A 78 -3.16 16.57 -16.31
CA ASN A 78 -2.18 16.75 -17.38
C ASN A 78 -0.86 16.04 -17.00
N GLU A 79 0.11 16.06 -17.92
CA GLU A 79 1.40 15.40 -17.72
C GLU A 79 2.19 15.94 -16.51
N ASP A 80 2.17 17.26 -16.30
CA ASP A 80 2.88 17.91 -15.19
C ASP A 80 2.27 17.53 -13.84
N ASP A 81 0.94 17.59 -13.73
CA ASP A 81 0.22 17.17 -12.53
C ASP A 81 0.43 15.68 -12.23
N SER A 82 0.39 14.83 -13.26
CA SER A 82 0.67 13.40 -13.13
C SER A 82 2.09 13.14 -12.62
N ALA A 83 3.08 13.87 -13.14
CA ALA A 83 4.47 13.77 -12.73
C ALA A 83 4.67 14.20 -11.26
N GLU A 84 4.13 15.36 -10.85
CA GLU A 84 4.26 15.85 -9.48
C GLU A 84 3.51 14.94 -8.48
N ILE A 85 2.30 14.50 -8.80
CA ILE A 85 1.55 13.58 -7.92
C ILE A 85 2.32 12.27 -7.74
N ARG A 86 2.86 11.68 -8.82
CA ARG A 86 3.66 10.44 -8.75
C ARG A 86 4.87 10.60 -7.83
N LYS A 87 5.60 11.71 -7.96
CA LYS A 87 6.77 12.03 -7.13
C LYS A 87 6.41 12.11 -5.65
N HIS A 88 5.32 12.78 -5.31
CA HIS A 88 4.87 12.92 -3.93
C HIS A 88 4.26 11.62 -3.35
N LEU A 89 3.59 10.81 -4.17
CA LEU A 89 2.96 9.55 -3.73
C LEU A 89 3.92 8.37 -3.63
N ALA A 90 5.07 8.42 -4.31
CA ALA A 90 6.02 7.31 -4.36
C ALA A 90 6.35 6.74 -2.96
N ASN A 91 6.53 7.63 -1.97
CA ASN A 91 6.92 7.25 -0.62
C ASN A 91 5.89 7.57 0.47
N LEU A 92 4.76 8.19 0.13
CA LEU A 92 3.77 8.63 1.12
C LEU A 92 3.36 7.50 2.08
N HIS A 93 3.10 6.32 1.55
CA HIS A 93 2.73 5.15 2.34
C HIS A 93 3.81 4.71 3.34
N PHE A 94 5.09 4.71 2.95
CA PHE A 94 6.18 4.43 3.89
C PHE A 94 6.30 5.52 4.95
N GLN A 95 6.12 6.79 4.58
CA GLN A 95 6.17 7.90 5.52
C GLN A 95 5.03 7.83 6.55
N VAL A 96 3.80 7.54 6.12
CA VAL A 96 2.65 7.36 7.01
C VAL A 96 2.88 6.20 7.99
N LEU A 97 3.48 5.11 7.52
CA LEU A 97 3.65 3.88 8.30
C LEU A 97 4.87 3.85 9.24
N GLN A 98 5.87 4.67 8.98
CA GLN A 98 7.17 4.60 9.66
C GLN A 98 7.57 5.89 10.37
N SER A 99 6.86 6.99 10.13
CA SER A 99 7.22 8.26 10.75
C SER A 99 6.65 8.34 12.17
N ASP A 100 7.52 8.64 13.12
CA ASP A 100 7.17 8.97 14.51
C ASP A 100 6.24 10.20 14.62
N LYS A 101 6.04 10.95 13.52
CA LYS A 101 5.10 12.08 13.43
C LYS A 101 3.64 11.62 13.38
N TYR A 102 3.38 10.44 12.84
CA TYR A 102 2.03 9.91 12.62
C TYR A 102 1.79 8.75 13.58
N ASP A 103 1.81 9.03 14.88
CA ASP A 103 1.41 8.04 15.87
C ASP A 103 -0.05 7.63 15.65
N ALA A 104 -0.29 6.32 15.59
CA ALA A 104 -1.62 5.75 15.44
C ALA A 104 -2.53 6.27 16.56
N THR A 105 -3.46 7.16 16.22
CA THR A 105 -4.46 7.64 17.15
C THR A 105 -5.54 6.56 17.26
N PHE A 106 -5.60 5.88 18.40
CA PHE A 106 -6.68 4.93 18.68
C PHE A 106 -7.97 5.71 18.89
N ILE A 107 -8.83 5.75 17.87
CA ILE A 107 -10.21 6.19 18.02
C ILE A 107 -10.96 5.03 18.66
N LYS A 108 -11.36 5.20 19.92
CA LYS A 108 -12.20 4.24 20.65
C LYS A 108 -13.63 4.25 20.12
#